data_AF-A0A8T1EIM6-F1
#
_entry.id   AF-A0A8T1EIM6-F1
#
_cell.length_a   1.000
_cell.length_b   1.000
_cell.length_c   1.000
_cell.angle_alpha   90.00
_cell.angle_beta   90.00
_cell.angle_gamma   90.00
#
_symmetry.space_group_name_H-M   'P 1'
#
loop_
_entity.id
_entity.type
_entity.pdbx_description
1 polymer ?
#
loop_
_entity_poly.entity_id
_entity_poly.type
_entity_poly.pdbx_seq_one_letter_code
_entity_poly.pdbx_strand_id
1 'polypeptide(L)'
;MFDFNEARKQSRAKPARKLTGSYFGEKILIYTPLLKWYLSHGMEITKTYCFIKASSHKAFAPFMEAVSNARREGDVDKSKVMIAEMMKLVGNSAFGRSGMDMSKHKVVKYESNDKAIKSKIEHFTFHGLEELNDACEINMKKRRLNKKNPSICRLPSTSSLSYACFSSTMTL
;
A
#
# COMPACT_ATOMS: atom_id res chain seq x y z
N MET A 1 -10.78 -11.78 21.60
CA MET A 1 -10.18 -12.00 20.24
C MET A 1 -9.31 -13.25 20.20
N PHE A 2 -8.58 -13.55 21.28
CA PHE A 2 -7.83 -14.79 21.47
C PHE A 2 -8.74 -16.05 21.42
N ASP A 3 -9.84 -16.05 22.18
CA ASP A 3 -10.75 -17.20 22.29
C ASP A 3 -11.49 -17.53 20.98
N PHE A 4 -11.76 -16.51 20.17
CA PHE A 4 -12.37 -16.65 18.84
C PHE A 4 -11.45 -17.37 17.84
N ASN A 5 -10.13 -17.28 18.02
CA ASN A 5 -9.15 -17.93 17.16
C ASN A 5 -8.84 -19.38 17.62
N GLU A 6 -8.91 -19.67 18.93
CA GLU A 6 -8.79 -21.03 19.48
C GLU A 6 -9.87 -21.98 18.92
N ALA A 7 -11.12 -21.53 18.85
CA ALA A 7 -12.24 -22.32 18.37
C ALA A 7 -12.13 -22.77 16.89
N ARG A 8 -11.24 -22.15 16.09
CA ARG A 8 -11.04 -22.46 14.66
C ARG A 8 -9.93 -23.47 14.36
N LYS A 9 -9.20 -23.97 15.38
CA LYS A 9 -8.07 -24.90 15.20
C LYS A 9 -8.40 -26.19 14.42
N GLN A 10 -9.66 -26.62 14.38
CA GLN A 10 -10.05 -27.89 13.74
C GLN A 10 -10.29 -27.80 12.22
N SER A 11 -10.41 -26.60 11.64
CA SER A 11 -10.51 -26.43 10.18
C SER A 11 -9.11 -26.22 9.61
N ARG A 12 -8.54 -27.25 8.98
CA ARG A 12 -7.26 -27.14 8.23
C ARG A 12 -7.41 -26.12 7.09
N ALA A 13 -7.20 -24.85 7.40
CA ALA A 13 -7.10 -23.80 6.41
C ALA A 13 -5.86 -24.05 5.54
N LYS A 14 -6.03 -23.95 4.22
CA LYS A 14 -4.91 -24.03 3.26
C LYS A 14 -3.79 -23.06 3.68
N PRO A 15 -2.51 -23.44 3.58
CA PRO A 15 -1.40 -22.56 3.94
C PRO A 15 -1.48 -21.29 3.11
N ALA A 16 -1.92 -20.21 3.76
CA ALA A 16 -2.00 -18.88 3.19
C ALA A 16 -1.02 -17.99 3.95
N ARG A 17 -0.20 -17.23 3.24
CA ARG A 17 0.60 -16.15 3.81
C ARG A 17 -0.34 -15.03 4.26
N LYS A 18 -0.95 -15.20 5.42
CA LYS A 18 -1.69 -14.14 6.10
C LYS A 18 -0.68 -13.12 6.62
N LEU A 19 -1.05 -11.83 6.62
CA LEU A 19 -0.30 -10.80 7.32
C LEU A 19 -0.23 -11.25 8.79
N THR A 20 0.96 -11.62 9.24
CA THR A 20 1.14 -12.52 10.37
C THR A 20 0.58 -11.88 11.65
N GLY A 21 -0.39 -12.54 12.27
CA GLY A 21 -0.74 -12.35 13.69
C GLY A 21 0.19 -13.15 14.61
N SER A 22 1.46 -13.32 14.20
CA SER A 22 2.47 -13.89 15.08
C SER A 22 3.02 -12.76 15.93
N TYR A 23 2.98 -12.93 17.25
CA TYR A 23 3.74 -12.13 18.19
C TYR A 23 5.23 -12.46 18.09
N PHE A 24 5.77 -12.75 16.92
CA PHE A 24 7.17 -13.07 16.71
C PHE A 24 7.53 -12.50 15.35
N GLY A 25 8.50 -11.60 15.33
CA GLY A 25 9.06 -11.09 14.09
C GLY A 25 10.42 -10.46 14.31
N GLU A 26 11.35 -10.83 13.45
CA GLU A 26 12.69 -10.27 13.44
C GLU A 26 12.74 -9.09 12.46
N LYS A 27 13.32 -7.98 12.90
CA LYS A 27 13.60 -6.76 12.14
C LYS A 27 12.32 -6.12 11.58
N ILE A 28 11.36 -5.87 12.47
CA ILE A 28 10.12 -5.20 12.13
C ILE A 28 10.33 -3.68 12.20
N LEU A 29 9.93 -2.99 11.13
CA LEU A 29 9.81 -1.54 11.15
C LEU A 29 8.47 -1.16 11.79
N ILE A 30 8.51 -0.54 12.96
CA ILE A 30 7.30 -0.13 13.69
C ILE A 30 7.22 1.39 13.73
N TYR A 31 6.01 1.90 13.49
CA TYR A 31 5.68 3.31 13.66
C TYR A 31 5.73 3.68 15.16
N THR A 32 6.32 4.83 15.51
CA THR A 32 6.43 5.29 16.91
C THR A 32 5.13 5.29 17.72
N PRO A 33 3.97 5.73 17.20
CA PRO A 33 2.74 5.76 18.00
C PRO A 33 2.20 4.36 18.24
N LEU A 34 2.35 3.46 17.26
CA LEU A 34 2.00 2.05 17.40
C LEU A 34 2.93 1.35 18.40
N LEU A 35 4.23 1.68 18.36
CA LEU A 35 5.19 1.19 19.34
C LEU A 35 4.83 1.62 20.76
N LYS A 36 4.54 2.91 20.98
CA LYS A 36 4.13 3.44 22.29
C LYS A 36 2.92 2.70 22.84
N TRP A 37 1.95 2.42 21.97
CA TRP A 37 0.77 1.61 22.33
C TRP A 37 1.17 0.19 22.72
N TYR A 38 2.05 -0.47 21.97
CA TYR A 38 2.50 -1.81 22.35
C TYR A 38 3.29 -1.84 23.66
N LEU A 39 4.17 -0.86 23.88
CA LEU A 39 4.90 -0.70 25.13
C LEU A 39 3.96 -0.56 26.33
N SER A 40 2.87 0.20 26.18
CA SER A 40 1.87 0.35 27.25
C SER A 40 1.06 -0.92 27.52
N HIS A 41 1.06 -1.88 26.60
CA HIS A 41 0.37 -3.17 26.72
C HIS A 41 1.34 -4.32 27.04
N GLY A 42 2.53 -4.00 27.57
CA GLY A 42 3.49 -5.00 28.05
C GLY A 42 4.43 -5.58 27.00
N MET A 43 4.53 -4.97 25.80
CA MET A 43 5.56 -5.36 24.85
C MET A 43 6.94 -4.95 25.39
N GLU A 44 7.84 -5.91 25.52
CA GLU A 44 9.24 -5.65 25.84
C GLU A 44 10.10 -5.58 24.59
N ILE A 45 11.03 -4.61 24.59
CA ILE A 45 11.98 -4.40 23.50
C ILE A 45 13.34 -4.91 23.93
N THR A 46 13.77 -6.00 23.32
CA THR A 46 15.07 -6.63 23.54
C THR A 46 16.21 -6.02 22.72
N LYS A 47 15.99 -5.64 21.44
CA LYS A 47 17.05 -5.08 20.57
C LYS A 47 16.52 -4.04 19.57
N THR A 48 17.27 -2.95 19.42
CA THR A 48 17.02 -1.88 18.44
C THR A 48 18.12 -1.84 17.39
N TYR A 49 17.77 -1.78 16.11
CA TYR A 49 18.75 -1.87 15.02
C TYR A 49 18.96 -0.54 14.29
N CYS A 50 17.88 0.16 13.94
CA CYS A 50 18.00 1.45 13.29
C CYS A 50 16.83 2.38 13.62
N PHE A 51 17.06 3.68 13.49
CA PHE A 51 16.05 4.70 13.67
C PHE A 51 15.97 5.52 12.39
N ILE A 52 14.77 5.64 11.82
CA ILE A 52 14.53 6.47 10.64
C ILE A 52 13.76 7.70 11.11
N LYS A 53 14.42 8.84 11.20
CA LYS A 53 13.73 10.09 11.53
C LYS A 53 12.85 10.51 10.35
N ALA A 54 11.57 10.70 10.58
CA ALA A 54 10.70 11.26 9.58
C ALA A 54 10.62 12.78 9.74
N SER A 55 10.76 13.49 8.63
CA SER A 55 10.46 14.91 8.56
C SER A 55 8.95 15.11 8.39
N SER A 56 8.32 15.81 9.33
CA SER A 56 6.91 16.15 9.23
C SER A 56 6.71 17.24 8.17
N HIS A 57 6.11 16.87 7.03
CA HIS A 57 5.67 17.82 6.01
C HIS A 57 4.19 17.62 5.70
N LYS A 58 3.45 18.72 5.53
CA LYS A 58 2.03 18.70 5.16
C LYS A 58 1.85 18.83 3.64
N ALA A 59 2.48 17.97 2.84
CA ALA A 59 2.45 18.10 1.38
C ALA A 59 1.05 17.99 0.76
N PHE A 60 0.09 17.36 1.46
CA PHE A 60 -1.30 17.25 1.02
C PHE A 60 -2.24 18.24 1.70
N ALA A 61 -1.74 19.22 2.47
CA ALA A 61 -2.58 20.26 3.07
C ALA A 61 -3.52 20.93 2.06
N PRO A 62 -3.04 21.47 0.91
CA PRO A 62 -3.94 22.16 -0.02
C PRO A 62 -4.99 21.23 -0.62
N PHE A 63 -4.62 19.97 -0.88
CA PHE A 63 -5.54 18.96 -1.39
C PHE A 63 -6.63 18.60 -0.35
N MET A 64 -6.23 18.33 0.89
CA MET A 64 -7.16 17.99 1.96
C MET A 64 -8.08 19.15 2.31
N GLU A 65 -7.58 20.38 2.26
CA GLU A 65 -8.35 21.59 2.47
C GLU A 65 -9.39 21.78 1.36
N ALA A 66 -9.03 21.59 0.09
CA ALA A 66 -9.97 21.64 -1.03
C ALA A 66 -11.09 20.60 -0.89
N VAL A 67 -10.76 19.35 -0.53
CA VAL A 67 -11.76 18.30 -0.26
C VAL A 67 -12.67 18.70 0.90
N SER A 68 -12.10 19.23 1.99
CA SER A 68 -12.85 19.62 3.18
C SER A 68 -13.77 20.83 2.92
N ASN A 69 -13.32 21.79 2.13
CA ASN A 69 -14.10 22.97 1.75
C ASN A 69 -15.29 22.59 0.86
N ALA A 70 -15.04 21.79 -0.18
CA ALA A 70 -16.11 21.30 -1.04
C ALA A 70 -17.16 20.49 -0.27
N ARG A 71 -16.74 19.74 0.76
CA ARG A 71 -17.68 19.06 1.67
C ARG A 71 -18.52 20.03 2.49
N ARG A 72 -17.90 21.03 3.12
CA ARG A 72 -18.61 22.06 3.88
C ARG A 72 -19.62 22.82 3.00
N GLU A 73 -19.24 23.12 1.76
CA GLU A 73 -20.15 23.78 0.82
C GLU A 73 -21.35 22.92 0.41
N GLY A 74 -21.16 21.61 0.21
CA GLY A 74 -22.27 20.70 -0.10
C GLY A 74 -23.20 20.42 1.09
N ASP A 75 -22.71 20.57 2.33
CA ASP A 75 -23.55 20.48 3.52
C ASP A 75 -24.43 21.74 3.68
N VAL A 76 -23.95 22.91 3.21
CA VAL A 76 -24.69 24.19 3.23
C VAL A 76 -25.67 24.30 2.06
N ASP A 77 -25.28 23.87 0.86
CA ASP A 77 -26.07 24.00 -0.36
C ASP A 77 -26.38 22.64 -0.98
N LYS A 78 -27.67 22.29 -0.99
CA LYS A 78 -28.17 21.02 -1.54
C LYS A 78 -27.88 20.85 -3.03
N SER A 79 -27.70 21.94 -3.78
CA SER A 79 -27.35 21.88 -5.21
C SER A 79 -25.92 21.39 -5.46
N LYS A 80 -25.03 21.54 -4.46
CA LYS A 80 -23.61 21.13 -4.52
C LYS A 80 -23.32 19.76 -3.90
N VAL A 81 -24.36 19.03 -3.46
CA VAL A 81 -24.23 17.70 -2.84
C VAL A 81 -23.46 16.73 -3.73
N MET A 82 -23.75 16.73 -5.04
CA MET A 82 -23.05 15.89 -6.01
C MET A 82 -21.53 16.17 -6.04
N ILE A 83 -21.14 17.44 -5.98
CA ILE A 83 -19.73 17.85 -5.98
C ILE A 83 -19.04 17.41 -4.67
N ALA A 84 -19.72 17.55 -3.54
CA ALA A 84 -19.21 17.10 -2.23
C ALA A 84 -19.02 15.57 -2.16
N GLU A 85 -19.91 14.80 -2.78
CA GLU A 85 -19.78 13.34 -2.90
C GLU A 85 -18.62 12.95 -3.82
N MET A 86 -18.48 13.60 -4.98
CA MET A 86 -17.34 13.37 -5.88
C MET A 86 -16.01 13.69 -5.18
N MET A 87 -15.92 14.81 -4.46
CA MET A 87 -14.69 15.18 -3.74
C MET A 87 -14.35 14.21 -2.60
N LYS A 88 -15.36 13.63 -1.92
CA LYS A 88 -15.14 12.55 -0.95
C LYS A 88 -14.51 11.32 -1.61
N LEU A 89 -15.03 10.93 -2.78
CA LEU A 89 -14.49 9.80 -3.54
C LEU A 89 -13.05 10.07 -4.01
N VAL A 90 -12.76 11.28 -4.49
CA VAL A 90 -11.40 11.70 -4.87
C VAL A 90 -10.46 11.67 -3.67
N GLY A 91 -10.89 12.17 -2.50
CA GLY A 91 -10.10 12.13 -1.27
C GLY A 91 -9.73 10.70 -0.84
N ASN A 92 -10.69 9.77 -0.89
CA ASN A 92 -10.47 8.38 -0.54
C ASN A 92 -9.58 7.65 -1.55
N SER A 93 -9.81 7.86 -2.85
CA SER A 93 -9.05 7.20 -3.92
C SER A 93 -7.60 7.68 -3.99
N ALA A 94 -7.33 8.95 -3.68
CA ALA A 94 -5.98 9.51 -3.64
C ALA A 94 -5.06 8.73 -2.71
N PHE A 95 -5.56 8.30 -1.54
CA PHE A 95 -4.76 7.51 -0.58
C PHE A 95 -4.34 6.16 -1.16
N GLY A 96 -5.29 5.40 -1.73
CA GLY A 96 -4.99 4.12 -2.37
C GLY A 96 -4.02 4.27 -3.55
N ARG A 97 -4.14 5.37 -4.29
CA ARG A 97 -3.26 5.68 -5.43
C ARG A 97 -1.82 6.00 -5.03
N SER A 98 -1.61 6.64 -3.88
CA SER A 98 -0.27 6.93 -3.32
C SER A 98 0.46 5.67 -2.83
N GLY A 99 -0.29 4.71 -2.27
CA GLY A 99 0.23 3.43 -1.79
C GLY A 99 0.34 2.33 -2.85
N MET A 100 -0.07 2.60 -4.09
CA MET A 100 -0.17 1.54 -5.09
C MET A 100 1.20 0.97 -5.51
N ASP A 101 1.29 -0.36 -5.49
CA ASP A 101 2.44 -1.10 -5.99
C ASP A 101 2.51 -1.06 -7.52
N MET A 102 3.47 -0.30 -8.04
CA MET A 102 3.64 -0.12 -9.48
C MET A 102 4.31 -1.32 -10.16
N SER A 103 4.90 -2.25 -9.40
CA SER A 103 5.58 -3.43 -9.95
C SER A 103 4.63 -4.40 -10.63
N LYS A 104 3.36 -4.41 -10.19
CA LYS A 104 2.30 -5.26 -10.74
C LYS A 104 1.72 -4.76 -12.05
N HIS A 105 1.98 -3.50 -12.43
CA HIS A 105 1.47 -2.96 -13.69
C HIS A 105 2.22 -3.55 -14.88
N LYS A 106 1.47 -4.17 -15.78
CA LYS A 106 1.97 -4.71 -17.04
C LYS A 106 1.91 -3.67 -18.15
N VAL A 107 2.73 -3.86 -19.18
CA VAL A 107 2.68 -3.13 -20.44
C VAL A 107 2.20 -4.10 -21.49
N VAL A 108 1.08 -3.78 -22.11
CA VAL A 108 0.50 -4.55 -23.20
C VAL A 108 1.05 -4.01 -24.51
N LYS A 109 1.49 -4.91 -25.40
CA LYS A 109 1.89 -4.59 -26.77
C LYS A 109 1.18 -5.52 -27.74
N TYR A 110 0.67 -4.97 -28.83
CA TYR A 110 0.04 -5.73 -29.90
C TYR A 110 1.04 -5.92 -31.04
N GLU A 111 1.16 -7.14 -31.56
CA GLU A 111 1.98 -7.45 -32.73
C GLU A 111 1.33 -8.53 -33.58
N SER A 112 1.40 -8.40 -34.90
CA SER A 112 0.92 -9.41 -35.85
C SER A 112 2.05 -10.14 -36.58
N ASN A 113 3.32 -9.77 -36.36
CA ASN A 113 4.46 -10.36 -37.06
C ASN A 113 5.13 -11.45 -36.21
N ASP A 114 5.17 -12.68 -36.72
CA ASP A 114 5.73 -13.86 -36.05
C ASP A 114 7.17 -13.68 -35.56
N LYS A 115 8.03 -12.99 -36.32
CA LYS A 115 9.43 -12.76 -35.92
C LYS A 115 9.50 -11.83 -34.71
N ALA A 116 8.65 -10.81 -34.68
CA ALA A 116 8.58 -9.86 -33.58
C ALA A 116 7.95 -10.50 -32.32
N ILE A 117 6.99 -11.41 -32.50
CA ILE A 117 6.36 -12.17 -31.41
C ILE A 117 7.41 -13.07 -30.74
N LYS A 118 8.14 -13.89 -31.49
CA LYS A 118 9.18 -14.78 -30.95
C LYS A 118 10.27 -14.01 -30.17
N SER A 119 10.76 -12.91 -30.75
CA SER A 119 11.76 -12.05 -30.08
C SER A 119 11.24 -11.47 -28.76
N LYS A 120 9.95 -11.15 -28.66
CA LYS A 120 9.34 -10.63 -27.43
C LYS A 120 9.05 -11.70 -26.39
N ILE A 121 8.80 -12.95 -26.78
CA ILE A 121 8.63 -14.10 -25.87
C ILE A 121 9.96 -14.44 -25.20
N GLU A 122 11.06 -14.43 -25.96
CA GLU A 122 12.41 -14.70 -25.44
C GLU A 122 12.93 -13.59 -24.49
N HIS A 123 12.31 -12.41 -24.53
CA HIS A 123 12.74 -11.30 -23.70
C HIS A 123 12.42 -11.55 -22.21
N PHE A 124 13.39 -11.33 -21.32
CA PHE A 124 13.28 -11.57 -19.86
C PHE A 124 12.14 -10.83 -19.14
N THR A 125 11.54 -9.82 -19.76
CA THR A 125 10.38 -9.11 -19.21
C THR A 125 9.04 -9.65 -19.71
N PHE A 126 9.02 -10.73 -20.48
CA PHE A 126 7.78 -11.38 -20.91
C PHE A 126 7.01 -11.93 -19.70
N HIS A 127 5.68 -11.84 -19.74
CA HIS A 127 4.80 -12.38 -18.71
C HIS A 127 3.75 -13.34 -19.30
N GLY A 128 3.19 -13.02 -20.46
CA GLY A 128 2.15 -13.83 -21.07
C GLY A 128 1.80 -13.34 -22.46
N LEU A 129 1.17 -14.22 -23.22
CA LEU A 129 0.68 -13.94 -24.56
C LEU A 129 -0.78 -14.40 -24.61
N GLU A 130 -1.65 -13.56 -25.15
CA GLU A 130 -3.02 -13.92 -25.51
C GLU A 130 -3.18 -13.77 -27.02
N GLU A 131 -3.65 -14.82 -27.67
CA GLU A 131 -3.90 -14.83 -29.10
C GLU A 131 -5.25 -14.17 -29.37
N LEU A 132 -5.24 -13.08 -30.15
CA LEU A 132 -6.43 -12.55 -30.80
C LEU A 132 -6.41 -13.00 -32.26
N ASN A 133 -7.59 -13.02 -32.89
CA ASN A 133 -7.81 -13.54 -34.25
C ASN A 133 -6.70 -13.16 -35.26
N ASP A 134 -6.33 -11.88 -35.34
CA ASP A 134 -5.36 -11.36 -36.33
C ASP A 134 -4.08 -10.76 -35.70
N ALA A 135 -3.93 -10.83 -34.38
CA ALA A 135 -2.80 -10.23 -33.65
C ALA A 135 -2.56 -10.92 -32.30
N CYS A 136 -1.32 -10.90 -31.82
CA CYS A 136 -0.99 -11.37 -30.47
C CYS A 136 -0.93 -10.19 -29.49
N GLU A 137 -1.63 -10.32 -28.36
CA GLU A 137 -1.47 -9.45 -27.21
C GLU A 137 -0.34 -9.97 -26.32
N ILE A 138 0.74 -9.20 -26.22
CA ILE A 138 1.91 -9.56 -25.43
C ILE A 138 1.95 -8.72 -24.15
N ASN A 139 1.83 -9.41 -23.02
CA ASN A 139 1.94 -8.85 -21.69
C ASN A 139 3.40 -8.85 -21.23
N MET A 140 3.97 -7.66 -21.00
CA MET A 140 5.34 -7.48 -20.53
C MET A 140 5.38 -6.80 -19.15
N LYS A 141 6.37 -7.14 -18.33
CA LYS A 141 6.73 -6.43 -17.09
C LYS A 141 7.47 -5.13 -17.43
N LYS A 142 7.30 -4.11 -16.59
CA LYS A 142 8.05 -2.85 -16.72
C LYS A 142 9.51 -3.05 -16.29
N ARG A 143 10.45 -2.73 -17.19
CA ARG A 143 11.90 -2.79 -16.89
C ARG A 143 12.34 -1.74 -15.88
N ARG A 144 11.74 -0.55 -15.90
CA ARG A 144 12.00 0.55 -14.97
C ARG A 144 10.69 1.04 -14.38
N LEU A 145 10.63 1.17 -13.06
CA LEU A 145 9.46 1.67 -12.35
C LEU A 145 9.65 3.17 -12.07
N ASN A 146 9.01 4.01 -12.87
CA ASN A 146 9.00 5.45 -12.66
C ASN A 146 7.82 5.81 -11.76
N LYS A 147 8.09 6.19 -10.51
CA LYS A 147 7.05 6.64 -9.57
C LYS A 147 6.79 8.13 -9.80
N LYS A 148 5.72 8.44 -10.54
CA LYS A 148 5.31 9.83 -10.84
C LYS A 148 4.58 10.50 -9.67
N ASN A 149 4.03 9.72 -8.75
CA ASN A 149 3.26 10.24 -7.63
C ASN A 149 4.19 10.59 -6.45
N PRO A 150 3.93 11.70 -5.72
CA PRO A 150 4.66 12.00 -4.50
C PRO A 150 4.49 10.83 -3.52
N SER A 151 5.62 10.19 -3.18
CA SER A 151 5.67 9.16 -2.16
C SER A 151 5.90 9.82 -0.81
N ILE A 152 4.84 9.90 -0.01
CA ILE A 152 4.96 10.29 1.39
C ILE A 152 4.53 9.14 2.25
N CYS A 153 5.43 8.72 3.15
CA CYS A 153 5.05 7.89 4.28
C CYS A 153 4.18 8.77 5.18
N ARG A 154 2.85 8.57 5.13
CA ARG A 154 1.94 9.32 5.99
C ARG A 154 2.15 8.84 7.42
N LEU A 155 2.73 9.71 8.23
CA LEU A 155 2.74 9.54 9.67
C LEU A 155 1.51 10.23 10.25
N PRO A 156 0.78 9.58 11.19
CA PRO A 156 -0.29 10.25 11.92
C PRO A 156 0.29 11.49 12.60
N SER A 157 -0.45 12.60 12.54
CA SER A 157 0.00 13.96 12.85
C SER A 157 0.15 14.23 14.35
N THR A 158 0.98 13.46 15.04
CA THR A 158 1.42 13.78 16.40
C THR A 158 2.90 14.13 16.40
N SER A 159 3.23 15.18 17.12
CA SER A 159 4.54 15.83 17.18
C SER A 159 5.69 14.84 17.44
N SER A 160 6.79 15.04 16.72
CA SER A 160 8.04 14.25 16.77
C SER A 160 7.88 12.75 16.47
N LEU A 161 8.02 12.36 15.19
CA LEU A 161 7.90 10.97 14.78
C LEU A 161 9.17 10.46 14.12
N SER A 162 9.94 9.72 14.93
CA SER A 162 11.08 8.92 14.51
C SER A 162 10.61 7.48 14.41
N TYR A 163 10.63 6.90 13.21
CA TYR A 163 10.48 5.46 13.07
C TYR A 163 11.63 4.76 13.77
N ALA A 164 11.36 3.59 14.31
CA ALA A 164 12.37 2.76 14.92
C ALA A 164 12.19 1.34 14.38
N CYS A 165 13.27 0.79 13.85
CA CYS A 165 13.39 -0.60 13.48
C CYS A 165 13.80 -1.37 14.73
N PHE A 166 12.83 -2.13 15.23
CA PHE A 166 13.02 -3.02 16.35
C PHE A 166 13.23 -4.43 15.80
N SER A 167 14.18 -5.17 16.36
CA SER A 167 14.03 -6.62 16.37
C SER A 167 13.88 -7.01 17.80
N SER A 168 12.67 -7.36 18.16
CA SER A 168 12.45 -8.16 19.32
C SER A 168 11.64 -9.34 18.87
N THR A 169 12.16 -10.53 19.18
CA THR A 169 11.35 -11.66 19.56
C THR A 169 10.29 -11.10 20.50
N MET A 170 9.13 -10.80 19.94
CA MET A 170 7.98 -10.36 20.69
C MET A 170 7.64 -11.55 21.58
N THR A 171 7.61 -11.34 22.88
CA THR A 171 7.18 -12.39 23.81
C THR A 171 6.18 -11.67 24.70
N LEU A 172 4.93 -12.11 24.63
CA LEU A 172 3.89 -11.80 25.60
C LEU A 172 3.85 -12.95 26.60
#